data_AF-A0A1C5MT86-F1
#
_entry.id   AF-A0A1C5MT86-F1
#
_cell.length_a   1.000
_cell.length_b   1.000
_cell.length_c   1.000
_cell.angle_alpha   90.00
_cell.angle_beta   90.00
_cell.angle_gamma   90.00
#
_symmetry.space_group_name_H-M   'P 1'
#
loop_
_entity.id
_entity.type
_entity.pdbx_description
1 polymer ?
#
loop_
_entity_poly.entity_id
_entity_poly.type
_entity_poly.pdbx_seq_one_letter_code
_entity_poly.pdbx_strand_id
1 'polypeptide(L)'
;MKELILNENNGKFESILNLKSEKLMIQIEGATSLTLYASVDGVTWIEHTSGIAITDTDIINIVNAKFMMYLKIESTNNVPVKILD
;
A
#
# COMPACT_ATOMS: atom_id res chain seq x y z
N MET A 1 3.66 -14.97 -4.30
CA MET A 1 3.28 -14.07 -3.20
C MET A 1 4.53 -13.45 -2.60
N LYS A 2 4.61 -12.11 -2.59
CA LYS A 2 5.76 -11.35 -2.07
C LYS A 2 5.29 -10.51 -0.90
N GLU A 3 5.92 -10.65 0.26
CA GLU A 3 5.63 -9.79 1.42
C GLU A 3 6.36 -8.46 1.31
N LEU A 4 5.68 -7.38 1.70
CA LEU A 4 6.22 -6.03 1.78
C LEU A 4 6.72 -5.77 3.19
N ILE A 5 7.92 -5.22 3.28
CA ILE A 5 8.45 -4.71 4.55
C ILE A 5 7.92 -3.29 4.73
N LEU A 6 7.17 -3.07 5.80
CA LEU A 6 6.77 -1.74 6.25
C LEU A 6 7.86 -1.18 7.17
N ASN A 7 8.36 0.00 6.84
CA ASN A 7 9.36 0.70 7.65
C ASN A 7 8.67 1.78 8.48
N GLU A 8 9.06 1.91 9.75
CA GLU A 8 8.54 2.98 10.58
C GLU A 8 9.07 4.34 10.11
N ASN A 9 8.16 5.31 9.95
CA ASN A 9 8.45 6.68 9.62
C ASN A 9 7.48 7.60 10.40
N ASN A 10 8.00 8.33 11.38
CA ASN A 10 7.25 9.29 12.21
C ASN A 10 5.94 8.72 12.82
N GLY A 11 5.99 7.50 13.36
CA GLY A 11 4.83 6.85 13.99
C GLY A 11 3.82 6.26 13.02
N LYS A 12 4.14 6.21 11.73
CA LYS A 12 3.44 5.44 10.69
C LYS A 12 4.35 4.34 10.17
N PHE A 13 3.76 3.33 9.55
CA PHE A 13 4.49 2.23 8.93
C PHE A 13 4.24 2.26 7.43
N GLU A 14 5.28 2.36 6.62
CA GLU A 14 5.13 2.55 5.18
C GLU A 14 6.02 1.66 4.32
N SER A 15 5.52 1.31 3.13
CA SER A 15 6.31 0.67 2.08
C SER A 15 5.98 1.30 0.73
N ILE A 16 7.01 1.45 -0.09
CA ILE A 16 6.91 2.00 -1.44
C ILE A 16 7.19 0.89 -2.44
N LEU A 17 6.32 0.78 -3.44
CA LEU A 17 6.43 -0.22 -4.49
C LEU A 17 6.32 0.46 -5.85
N ASN A 18 7.15 0.03 -6.80
CA ASN A 18 7.03 0.45 -8.20
C ASN A 18 6.11 -0.52 -8.95
N LEU A 19 4.99 0.00 -9.46
CA LEU A 19 3.98 -0.79 -10.17
C LEU A 19 4.45 -1.13 -11.57
N LYS A 20 4.71 -2.41 -11.80
CA LYS A 20 5.04 -2.98 -13.12
C LYS A 20 3.80 -3.47 -13.87
N SER A 21 2.61 -3.08 -13.41
CA SER A 21 1.31 -3.50 -13.94
C SER A 21 0.28 -2.40 -13.67
N GLU A 22 -0.78 -2.37 -14.46
CA GLU A 22 -1.93 -1.48 -14.25
C GLU A 22 -2.89 -2.01 -13.17
N LYS A 23 -2.62 -3.22 -12.67
CA LYS A 23 -3.38 -3.88 -11.61
C LYS A 23 -2.43 -4.42 -10.55
N LEU A 24 -2.87 -4.35 -9.30
CA LEU A 24 -2.18 -4.93 -8.16
C LEU A 24 -3.21 -5.43 -7.16
N MET A 25 -2.99 -6.62 -6.62
CA MET A 25 -3.75 -7.14 -5.50
C MET A 25 -2.84 -7.21 -4.27
N ILE A 26 -3.26 -6.57 -3.19
CA ILE A 26 -2.58 -6.62 -1.90
C ILE A 26 -3.50 -7.24 -0.85
N GLN A 27 -2.95 -8.14 -0.05
CA GLN A 27 -3.59 -8.66 1.15
C GLN A 27 -2.97 -8.00 2.36
N ILE A 28 -3.79 -7.57 3.30
CA ILE A 28 -3.36 -7.05 4.60
C ILE A 28 -3.91 -7.97 5.68
N GLU A 29 -3.06 -8.36 6.62
CA GLU A 29 -3.40 -9.26 7.72
C GLU A 29 -3.24 -8.55 9.06
N GLY A 30 -4.31 -8.47 9.85
CA GLY A 30 -4.37 -7.79 11.13
C GLY A 30 -5.09 -6.44 11.09
N ALA A 31 -5.59 -6.04 12.26
CA ALA A 31 -6.33 -4.79 12.40
C ALA A 31 -5.43 -3.55 12.20
N THR A 32 -5.82 -2.68 11.27
CA THR A 32 -5.08 -1.44 10.95
C THR A 32 -5.97 -0.40 10.26
N SER A 33 -5.49 0.83 10.13
CA SER A 33 -6.01 1.80 9.16
C SER A 33 -4.96 2.06 8.09
N LEU A 34 -5.35 1.97 6.83
CA LEU A 34 -4.48 2.18 5.67
C LEU A 34 -4.78 3.51 4.97
N THR A 35 -3.71 4.12 4.48
CA THR A 35 -3.74 5.19 3.49
C THR A 35 -2.85 4.80 2.31
N LEU A 36 -3.37 4.99 1.10
CA LEU A 36 -2.68 4.72 -0.15
C LEU A 36 -2.32 6.05 -0.82
N TYR A 37 -1.06 6.19 -1.20
CA TYR A 37 -0.58 7.34 -1.96
C TYR A 37 0.00 6.88 -3.30
N ALA A 38 -0.19 7.72 -4.31
CA ALA A 38 0.33 7.55 -5.65
C ALA A 38 1.41 8.58 -5.93
N SER A 39 2.44 8.18 -6.68
CA SER A 39 3.45 9.11 -7.20
C SER A 39 3.91 8.67 -8.59
N VAL A 40 4.15 9.64 -9.48
CA VAL A 40 4.71 9.38 -10.82
C VAL A 40 6.23 9.54 -10.87
N ASP A 41 6.81 10.19 -9.87
CA ASP A 41 8.23 10.57 -9.80
C ASP A 41 8.95 10.01 -8.56
N GLY A 42 8.22 9.43 -7.61
CA GLY A 42 8.75 8.92 -6.34
C GLY A 42 9.06 10.00 -5.30
N VAL A 43 8.77 11.27 -5.60
CA VAL A 43 9.09 12.43 -4.76
C VAL A 43 7.82 13.14 -4.32
N THR A 44 6.91 13.39 -5.27
CA THR A 44 5.64 14.06 -5.02
C THR A 44 4.57 13.01 -4.81
N TRP A 45 3.99 12.98 -3.62
CA TRP A 45 2.98 12.00 -3.23
C TRP A 45 1.60 12.63 -3.16
N ILE A 46 0.63 11.97 -3.79
CA ILE A 46 -0.78 12.37 -3.77
C ILE A 46 -1.55 11.27 -3.04
N GLU A 47 -2.28 11.66 -2.00
CA GLU A 47 -3.21 10.74 -1.33
C GLU A 47 -4.29 10.32 -2.32
N HIS A 48 -4.42 9.02 -2.53
CA HIS A 48 -5.43 8.46 -3.42
C HIS A 48 -6.65 7.98 -2.64
N THR A 49 -6.42 7.29 -1.51
CA THR A 49 -7.50 6.76 -0.67
C THR A 49 -7.00 6.65 0.76
N SER A 50 -7.76 7.16 1.72
CA SER A 50 -7.41 7.18 3.14
C SER A 50 -8.51 6.58 4.02
N GLY A 51 -8.13 6.19 5.23
CA GLY A 51 -9.06 5.70 6.25
C GLY A 51 -9.66 4.32 5.94
N ILE A 52 -8.95 3.49 5.18
CA ILE A 52 -9.38 2.12 4.92
C ILE A 52 -9.19 1.32 6.22
N ALA A 53 -10.29 1.04 6.91
CA ALA A 53 -10.28 0.29 8.16
C ALA A 53 -10.24 -1.23 7.88
N ILE A 54 -9.15 -1.87 8.26
CA ILE A 54 -8.99 -3.33 8.23
C ILE A 54 -9.22 -3.84 9.66
N THR A 55 -10.16 -4.77 9.84
CA THR A 55 -10.47 -5.32 11.18
C THR A 55 -9.78 -6.64 11.46
N ASP A 56 -9.41 -7.38 10.41
CA ASP A 56 -8.66 -8.64 10.49
C ASP A 56 -7.88 -8.82 9.18
N THR A 57 -8.37 -9.62 8.24
CA THR A 57 -7.73 -9.81 6.94
C THR A 57 -8.59 -9.26 5.82
N ASP A 58 -8.00 -8.48 4.92
CA ASP A 58 -8.70 -7.94 3.76
C ASP A 58 -7.80 -7.92 2.52
N ILE A 59 -8.44 -7.85 1.35
CA ILE A 59 -7.79 -7.79 0.05
C ILE A 59 -8.19 -6.49 -0.65
N ILE A 60 -7.20 -5.67 -0.93
CA ILE A 60 -7.38 -4.43 -1.69
C ILE A 60 -6.95 -4.67 -3.14
N ASN A 61 -7.90 -4.44 -4.05
CA ASN A 61 -7.69 -4.50 -5.49
C ASN A 61 -7.45 -3.10 -6.04
N ILE A 62 -6.26 -2.87 -6.57
CA ILE A 62 -5.90 -1.65 -7.28
C ILE A 62 -6.04 -1.93 -8.77
N VAL A 63 -6.85 -1.13 -9.45
CA VAL A 63 -7.14 -1.24 -10.88
C VAL A 63 -6.92 0.12 -11.54
N ASN A 64 -6.66 0.11 -12.85
CA ASN A 64 -6.39 1.32 -13.64
C ASN A 64 -5.21 2.13 -13.10
N ALA A 65 -4.23 1.47 -12.47
CA ALA A 65 -3.00 2.10 -12.06
C ALA A 65 -2.17 2.47 -13.30
N LYS A 66 -1.43 3.58 -13.23
CA LYS A 66 -0.52 3.96 -14.30
C LYS A 66 0.71 3.05 -14.28
N PHE A 67 1.06 2.44 -15.41
CA PHE A 67 2.29 1.67 -15.52
C PHE A 67 3.52 2.50 -15.10
N MET A 68 4.42 1.89 -14.30
CA MET A 68 5.63 2.49 -13.73
C MET A 68 5.40 3.61 -12.71
N MET A 69 4.20 3.75 -12.17
CA MET A 69 3.97 4.62 -11.02
C MET A 69 4.44 3.97 -9.72
N TYR A 70 4.70 4.79 -8.71
CA TYR A 70 4.96 4.35 -7.36
C TYR A 70 3.66 4.36 -6.55
N LEU A 71 3.44 3.30 -5.77
CA LEU A 71 2.42 3.22 -4.75
C LEU A 71 3.10 3.20 -3.39
N LYS A 72 2.67 4.09 -2.50
CA LYS A 72 3.02 4.05 -1.07
C LYS A 72 1.83 3.53 -0.29
N ILE A 73 2.06 2.50 0.49
CA ILE A 73 1.12 1.95 1.45
C ILE A 73 1.57 2.44 2.81
N GLU A 74 0.69 3.12 3.54
CA GLU A 74 0.94 3.64 4.88
C GLU A 74 -0.11 3.08 5.84
N SER A 75 0.32 2.52 6.97
CA SER A 75 -0.53 1.95 8.00
C SER A 75 -0.27 2.60 9.36
N THR A 76 -1.23 2.46 10.27
CA THR A 76 -1.12 2.96 11.65
C THR A 76 -0.24 2.12 12.57
N ASN A 77 0.05 0.89 12.18
CA ASN A 77 0.80 -0.11 12.94
C ASN A 77 1.47 -1.09 11.97
N ASN A 78 2.48 -1.80 12.45
CA ASN A 78 3.16 -2.81 11.65
C ASN A 78 2.24 -4.02 11.46
N VAL A 79 1.83 -4.26 10.21
CA VAL A 79 0.99 -5.40 9.81
C VAL A 79 1.59 -6.08 8.58
N PRO A 80 1.49 -7.41 8.44
CA PRO A 80 1.86 -8.08 7.22
C PRO A 80 1.06 -7.56 6.02
N VAL A 81 1.78 -7.18 4.96
CA VAL A 81 1.20 -6.80 3.66
C VAL A 81 1.81 -7.67 2.58
N LYS A 82 0.97 -8.39 1.83
CA LYS A 82 1.41 -9.35 0.80
C LYS A 82 0.90 -8.93 -0.56
N ILE A 83 1.78 -8.92 -1.55
CA ILE A 83 1.42 -8.83 -2.96
C ILE A 83 1.03 -10.24 -3.43
N LEU A 84 -0.21 -10.36 -3.92
CA LEU A 84 -0.76 -11.63 -4.36
C LEU A 84 -0.36 -12.01 -5.79
N ASP A 85 -0.04 -11.01 -6.63
CA ASP A 85 0.26 -11.10 -8.07
C ASP A 85 -0.90 -11.64 -8.93
#